data_AF-A0A7K8BIE7-F1
#
_entry.id   AF-A0A7K8BIE7-F1
#
_cell.length_a   1.000
_cell.length_b   1.000
_cell.length_c   1.000
_cell.angle_alpha   90.00
_cell.angle_beta   90.00
_cell.angle_gamma   90.00
#
_symmetry.space_group_name_H-M   'P 1'
#
loop_
_entity.id
_entity.type
_entity.pdbx_description
1 polymer ?
#
loop_
_entity_poly.entity_id
_entity_poly.type
_entity_poly.pdbx_seq_one_letter_code
_entity_poly.pdbx_strand_id
1 'polypeptide(L)'
;RGISSNQRPKRPLTAYLRFVIDNRPAFREKNPEASNLELIKKIAGAWKELPASQKQVYEEARKTDWKRYGEQMATYKAQLTPAQAAALKEERRKQLAKRRSIRAKRELNLLGKPKRARSGFNIFLSENFRESEGISAVAKLKKLFDTWQKLSTSQKQPYLQLAEDDKVRYENEMKSWEAKMIELGREDLVRSKKQRLKKKPAETAKQAETAKASSGGNKAKLKKSEE
;
A
#
# COMPACT_ATOMS: atom_id res chain seq x y z
N ARG A 1 -32.25 2.42 5.12
CA ARG A 1 -31.03 2.26 5.96
C ARG A 1 -30.14 1.21 5.28
N GLY A 2 -28.89 1.55 4.92
CA GLY A 2 -28.02 0.67 4.14
C GLY A 2 -27.53 -0.54 4.95
N ILE A 3 -27.59 -1.73 4.37
CA ILE A 3 -27.07 -2.96 4.98
C ILE A 3 -25.53 -2.85 5.03
N SER A 4 -25.00 -2.51 6.20
CA SER A 4 -23.56 -2.46 6.48
C SER A 4 -22.97 -3.87 6.55
N SER A 5 -21.67 -4.03 6.28
CA SER A 5 -20.92 -5.29 6.44
C SER A 5 -21.09 -5.94 7.82
N ASN A 6 -21.50 -5.17 8.83
CA ASN A 6 -21.80 -5.63 10.19
C ASN A 6 -23.07 -6.48 10.31
N GLN A 7 -24.00 -6.39 9.35
CA GLN A 7 -25.24 -7.19 9.32
C GLN A 7 -25.02 -8.58 8.73
N ARG A 8 -23.87 -8.83 8.11
CA ARG A 8 -23.54 -10.14 7.56
C ARG A 8 -23.17 -11.09 8.70
N PRO A 9 -23.82 -12.27 8.81
CA PRO A 9 -23.41 -13.28 9.77
C PRO A 9 -21.92 -13.62 9.65
N LYS A 10 -21.23 -13.65 10.79
CA LYS A 10 -19.81 -14.02 10.87
C LYS A 10 -19.68 -15.54 10.89
N ARG A 11 -18.61 -16.05 10.29
CA ARG A 11 -18.30 -17.48 10.37
C ARG A 11 -18.13 -17.88 11.83
N PRO A 12 -18.65 -19.05 12.25
CA PRO A 12 -18.50 -19.51 13.61
C PRO A 12 -17.05 -19.90 13.89
N LEU A 13 -16.71 -19.97 15.16
CA LEU A 13 -15.37 -20.33 15.61
C LEU A 13 -15.09 -21.81 15.33
N THR A 14 -13.83 -22.13 15.05
CA THR A 14 -13.35 -23.51 15.05
C THR A 14 -13.31 -24.06 16.47
N ALA A 15 -13.35 -25.39 16.64
CA ALA A 15 -13.24 -26.06 17.94
C ALA A 15 -12.06 -25.55 18.78
N TYR A 16 -10.87 -25.46 18.17
CA TYR A 16 -9.67 -24.92 18.84
C TYR A 16 -9.84 -23.46 19.30
N LEU A 17 -10.31 -22.56 18.44
CA LEU A 17 -10.52 -21.15 18.83
C LEU A 17 -11.57 -20.99 19.94
N ARG A 18 -12.59 -21.85 19.97
CA ARG A 18 -13.54 -21.90 21.08
C ARG A 18 -12.84 -22.30 22.37
N PHE A 19 -12.08 -23.40 22.36
CA PHE A 19 -11.25 -23.81 23.48
C PHE A 19 -10.30 -22.70 23.94
N VAL A 20 -9.66 -21.97 23.02
CA VAL A 20 -8.80 -20.83 23.35
C VAL A 20 -9.56 -19.75 24.08
N ILE A 21 -10.74 -19.35 23.61
CA ILE A 21 -11.53 -18.29 24.26
C ILE A 21 -11.95 -18.72 25.67
N ASP A 22 -12.42 -19.96 25.82
CA ASP A 22 -12.93 -20.48 27.09
C ASP A 22 -11.81 -20.62 28.14
N ASN A 23 -10.61 -21.06 27.72
CA ASN A 23 -9.50 -21.34 28.63
C ASN A 23 -8.56 -20.15 28.84
N ARG A 24 -8.56 -19.15 27.95
CA ARG A 24 -7.65 -18.00 28.03
C ARG A 24 -7.72 -17.24 29.38
N PRO A 25 -8.91 -17.01 30.00
CA PRO A 25 -8.98 -16.38 31.32
C PRO A 25 -8.25 -17.19 32.40
N ALA A 26 -8.49 -18.49 32.50
CA ALA A 26 -7.86 -19.36 33.50
C ALA A 26 -6.34 -19.45 33.30
N PHE A 27 -5.88 -19.53 32.06
CA PHE A 27 -4.44 -19.51 31.77
C PHE A 27 -3.81 -18.16 32.12
N ARG A 28 -4.53 -17.05 31.96
CA ARG A 28 -4.04 -15.71 32.30
C ARG A 28 -3.91 -15.52 33.80
N GLU A 29 -4.89 -15.99 34.56
CA GLU A 29 -4.86 -15.96 36.02
C GLU A 29 -3.65 -16.73 36.57
N LYS A 30 -3.35 -17.90 35.99
CA LYS A 30 -2.16 -18.69 36.35
C LYS A 30 -0.84 -18.11 35.83
N ASN A 31 -0.89 -17.16 34.89
CA ASN A 31 0.29 -16.61 34.24
C ASN A 31 0.10 -15.10 34.00
N PRO A 32 -0.03 -14.28 35.07
CA PRO A 32 -0.39 -12.87 34.95
C PRO A 32 0.66 -12.06 34.18
N GLU A 33 1.94 -12.40 34.36
CA GLU A 33 3.09 -11.74 33.70
C GLU A 33 3.35 -12.26 32.27
N ALA A 34 2.71 -13.35 31.86
CA ALA A 34 2.98 -13.93 30.55
C ALA A 34 2.43 -13.06 29.42
N SER A 35 3.24 -12.89 28.37
CA SER A 35 2.78 -12.22 27.17
C SER A 35 1.62 -12.97 26.52
N ASN A 36 0.76 -12.26 25.78
CA ASN A 36 -0.33 -12.89 25.02
C ASN A 36 0.18 -14.02 24.11
N LEU A 37 1.37 -13.89 23.53
CA LEU A 37 1.93 -14.90 22.63
C LEU A 37 2.29 -16.19 23.39
N GLU A 38 2.93 -16.07 24.55
CA GLU A 38 3.27 -17.21 25.40
C GLU A 38 2.02 -17.89 25.94
N LEU A 39 1.02 -17.10 26.31
CA LEU A 39 -0.27 -17.61 26.76
C LEU A 39 -0.94 -18.49 25.69
N ILE A 40 -1.00 -17.99 24.45
CA ILE A 40 -1.58 -18.75 23.33
C ILE A 40 -0.74 -20.00 23.01
N LYS A 41 0.59 -19.94 23.12
CA LYS A 41 1.45 -21.12 22.98
C LYS A 41 1.15 -22.19 24.04
N LYS A 42 0.99 -21.79 25.31
CA LYS A 42 0.61 -22.70 26.42
C LYS A 42 -0.75 -23.36 26.17
N ILE A 43 -1.75 -22.57 25.78
CA ILE A 43 -3.09 -23.08 25.45
C ILE A 43 -3.04 -24.01 24.22
N ALA A 44 -2.22 -23.70 23.22
CA ALA A 44 -2.02 -24.57 22.06
C ALA A 44 -1.42 -25.93 22.45
N GLY A 45 -0.49 -25.95 23.42
CA GLY A 45 0.03 -27.18 24.02
C GLY A 45 -1.08 -27.99 24.70
N ALA A 46 -1.83 -27.35 25.60
CA ALA A 46 -2.95 -28.01 26.30
C ALA A 46 -4.01 -28.57 25.33
N TRP A 47 -4.32 -27.87 24.23
CA TRP A 47 -5.20 -28.40 23.20
C TRP A 47 -4.64 -29.66 22.53
N LYS A 48 -3.33 -29.75 22.28
CA LYS A 48 -2.74 -30.94 21.67
C LYS A 48 -2.86 -32.15 22.60
N GLU A 49 -2.63 -31.96 23.89
CA GLU A 49 -2.71 -32.99 24.93
C GLU A 49 -4.16 -33.36 25.31
N LEU A 50 -5.13 -32.50 24.99
CA LEU A 50 -6.54 -32.71 25.32
C LEU A 50 -7.07 -34.05 24.76
N PRO A 51 -7.73 -34.90 25.56
CA PRO A 51 -8.30 -36.16 25.09
C PRO A 51 -9.29 -35.97 23.95
N ALA A 52 -9.41 -36.98 23.09
CA ALA A 52 -10.32 -36.95 21.95
C ALA A 52 -11.79 -36.72 22.36
N SER A 53 -12.22 -37.32 23.48
CA SER A 53 -13.56 -37.14 24.04
C SER A 53 -13.86 -35.68 24.41
N GLN A 54 -12.90 -34.99 25.01
CA GLN A 54 -13.06 -33.58 25.38
C GLN A 54 -12.97 -32.66 24.15
N LYS A 55 -12.09 -32.98 23.18
CA LYS A 55 -12.04 -32.28 21.88
C LYS A 55 -13.37 -32.42 21.12
N GLN A 56 -14.03 -33.58 21.22
CA GLN A 56 -15.27 -33.87 20.52
C GLN A 56 -16.39 -32.90 20.91
N VAL A 57 -16.51 -32.53 22.19
CA VAL A 57 -17.47 -31.52 22.67
C VAL A 57 -17.33 -30.20 21.89
N TYR A 58 -16.10 -29.75 21.66
CA TYR A 58 -15.84 -28.52 20.89
C TYR A 58 -16.13 -28.66 19.39
N GLU A 59 -15.87 -29.85 18.81
CA GLU A 59 -16.20 -30.11 17.40
C GLU A 59 -17.71 -30.24 17.18
N GLU A 60 -18.45 -30.81 18.11
CA GLU A 60 -19.92 -30.86 18.07
C GLU A 60 -20.51 -29.46 18.19
N ALA A 61 -20.02 -28.64 19.13
CA ALA A 61 -20.41 -27.23 19.23
C ALA A 61 -20.16 -26.47 17.92
N ARG A 62 -18.99 -26.67 17.29
CA ARG A 62 -18.66 -26.11 15.98
C ARG A 62 -19.63 -26.56 14.89
N LYS A 63 -19.98 -27.86 14.83
CA LYS A 63 -20.93 -28.39 13.84
C LYS A 63 -22.30 -27.73 13.99
N THR A 64 -22.78 -27.60 15.22
CA THR A 64 -24.06 -26.94 15.53
C THR A 64 -24.04 -25.47 15.12
N ASP A 65 -22.99 -24.73 15.48
CA ASP A 65 -22.85 -23.33 15.07
C ASP A 65 -22.76 -23.17 13.55
N TRP A 66 -22.14 -24.13 12.85
CA TRP A 66 -22.05 -24.10 11.40
C TRP A 66 -23.41 -24.27 10.72
N LYS A 67 -24.28 -25.13 11.27
CA LYS A 67 -25.68 -25.25 10.81
C LYS A 67 -26.42 -23.94 11.00
N ARG A 68 -26.38 -23.37 12.22
CA ARG A 68 -26.99 -22.07 12.54
C ARG A 68 -26.47 -20.96 11.64
N TYR A 69 -25.16 -20.93 11.38
CA TYR A 69 -24.54 -19.96 10.47
C TYR A 69 -25.06 -20.11 9.03
N GLY A 70 -25.26 -21.34 8.56
CA GLY A 70 -25.84 -21.63 7.25
C GLY A 70 -27.24 -21.03 7.10
N GLU A 71 -28.11 -21.28 8.08
CA GLU A 71 -29.47 -20.73 8.14
C GLU A 71 -29.46 -19.19 8.17
N GLN A 72 -28.66 -18.59 9.06
CA GLN A 72 -28.51 -17.14 9.16
C GLN A 72 -27.98 -16.50 7.87
N MET A 73 -27.05 -17.17 7.19
CA MET A 73 -26.53 -16.70 5.91
C MET A 73 -27.54 -16.84 4.78
N ALA A 74 -28.38 -17.87 4.81
CA ALA A 74 -29.45 -18.06 3.83
C ALA A 74 -30.50 -16.95 3.97
N THR A 75 -30.98 -16.69 5.20
CA THR A 75 -31.92 -15.59 5.48
C THR A 75 -31.32 -14.23 5.13
N TYR A 76 -30.07 -13.98 5.50
CA TYR A 76 -29.35 -12.74 5.14
C TYR A 76 -29.26 -12.55 3.62
N LYS A 77 -28.96 -13.61 2.87
CA LYS A 77 -28.90 -13.53 1.40
C LYS A 77 -30.27 -13.30 0.76
N ALA A 78 -31.32 -13.92 1.29
CA ALA A 78 -32.69 -13.74 0.79
C ALA A 78 -33.20 -12.30 1.01
N GLN A 79 -32.76 -11.63 2.09
CA GLN A 79 -33.11 -10.24 2.39
C GLN A 79 -32.37 -9.20 1.53
N LEU A 80 -31.33 -9.60 0.78
CA LEU A 80 -30.50 -8.66 0.01
C LEU A 80 -31.11 -8.34 -1.35
N THR A 81 -31.18 -7.05 -1.69
CA THR A 81 -31.48 -6.66 -3.07
C THR A 81 -30.29 -6.92 -3.99
N PRO A 82 -30.50 -7.10 -5.31
CA PRO A 82 -29.39 -7.30 -6.26
C PRO A 82 -28.35 -6.18 -6.20
N ALA A 83 -28.80 -4.92 -6.03
CA ALA A 83 -27.91 -3.76 -5.89
C ALA A 83 -27.06 -3.82 -4.62
N GLN A 84 -27.64 -4.22 -3.48
CA GLN A 84 -26.90 -4.39 -2.22
C GLN A 84 -25.90 -5.56 -2.31
N ALA A 85 -26.28 -6.66 -2.94
CA ALA A 85 -25.39 -7.80 -3.16
C ALA A 85 -24.18 -7.41 -4.04
N ALA A 86 -24.41 -6.63 -5.11
CA ALA A 86 -23.34 -6.09 -5.95
C ALA A 86 -22.42 -5.14 -5.18
N ALA A 87 -22.98 -4.23 -4.39
CA ALA A 87 -22.20 -3.31 -3.55
C ALA A 87 -21.31 -4.05 -2.55
N LEU A 88 -21.82 -5.08 -1.87
CA LEU A 88 -21.05 -5.92 -0.94
C LEU A 88 -19.93 -6.71 -1.64
N LYS A 89 -20.17 -7.17 -2.89
CA LYS A 89 -19.15 -7.85 -3.70
C LYS A 89 -18.02 -6.90 -4.08
N GLU A 90 -18.34 -5.68 -4.50
CA GLU A 90 -17.36 -4.64 -4.82
C GLU A 90 -16.59 -4.16 -3.58
N GLU A 91 -17.26 -3.97 -2.44
CA GLU A 91 -16.58 -3.66 -1.18
C GLU A 91 -15.58 -4.78 -0.81
N ARG A 92 -16.00 -6.04 -0.87
CA ARG A 92 -15.10 -7.19 -0.62
C ARG A 92 -13.91 -7.17 -1.58
N ARG A 93 -14.13 -6.91 -2.86
CA ARG A 93 -13.05 -6.80 -3.87
C ARG A 93 -12.06 -5.70 -3.50
N LYS A 94 -12.55 -4.51 -3.13
CA LYS A 94 -11.71 -3.38 -2.68
C LYS A 94 -10.91 -3.73 -1.43
N GLN A 95 -11.53 -4.37 -0.44
CA GLN A 95 -10.83 -4.80 0.78
C GLN A 95 -9.74 -5.85 0.49
N LEU A 96 -10.01 -6.84 -0.38
CA LEU A 96 -8.99 -7.83 -0.78
C LEU A 96 -7.86 -7.17 -1.57
N ALA A 97 -8.16 -6.25 -2.49
CA ALA A 97 -7.15 -5.50 -3.23
C ALA A 97 -6.27 -4.65 -2.29
N LYS A 98 -6.87 -3.98 -1.30
CA LYS A 98 -6.15 -3.25 -0.26
C LYS A 98 -5.23 -4.17 0.55
N ARG A 99 -5.72 -5.34 1.00
CA ARG A 99 -4.90 -6.33 1.71
C ARG A 99 -3.73 -6.85 0.88
N ARG A 100 -3.97 -7.13 -0.42
CA ARG A 100 -2.91 -7.54 -1.37
C ARG A 100 -1.86 -6.45 -1.54
N SER A 101 -2.29 -5.20 -1.73
CA SER A 101 -1.39 -4.04 -1.85
C SER A 101 -0.54 -3.83 -0.59
N ILE A 102 -1.15 -3.95 0.61
CA ILE A 102 -0.41 -3.85 1.88
C ILE A 102 0.62 -4.98 2.02
N ARG A 103 0.26 -6.23 1.67
CA ARG A 103 1.19 -7.37 1.70
C ARG A 103 2.35 -7.17 0.74
N ALA A 104 2.07 -6.80 -0.51
CA ALA A 104 3.09 -6.51 -1.51
C ALA A 104 4.02 -5.37 -1.05
N LYS A 105 3.47 -4.30 -0.47
CA LYS A 105 4.29 -3.20 0.08
C LYS A 105 5.18 -3.66 1.22
N ARG A 106 4.68 -4.50 2.14
CA ARG A 106 5.49 -5.07 3.24
C ARG A 106 6.63 -5.94 2.71
N GLU A 107 6.34 -6.78 1.71
CA GLU A 107 7.36 -7.60 1.05
C GLU A 107 8.45 -6.72 0.41
N LEU A 108 8.07 -5.70 -0.35
CA LEU A 108 9.03 -4.76 -0.94
C LEU A 108 9.87 -4.02 0.12
N ASN A 109 9.26 -3.68 1.26
CA ASN A 109 9.98 -3.06 2.37
C ASN A 109 10.99 -4.03 3.01
N LEU A 110 10.62 -5.31 3.20
CA LEU A 110 11.51 -6.35 3.73
C LEU A 110 12.67 -6.63 2.77
N LEU A 111 12.43 -6.56 1.46
CA LEU A 111 13.45 -6.66 0.41
C LEU A 111 14.32 -5.39 0.28
N GLY A 112 14.12 -4.39 1.13
CA GLY A 112 14.92 -3.17 1.13
C GLY A 112 14.75 -2.32 -0.14
N LYS A 113 13.57 -2.35 -0.77
CA LYS A 113 13.34 -1.59 -2.01
C LYS A 113 13.60 -0.08 -1.79
N PRO A 114 14.46 0.55 -2.61
CA PRO A 114 14.76 1.98 -2.51
C PRO A 114 13.51 2.87 -2.49
N LYS A 115 13.50 3.86 -1.58
CA LYS A 115 12.46 4.90 -1.56
C LYS A 115 12.59 5.77 -2.80
N ARG A 116 11.46 6.19 -3.36
CA ARG A 116 11.41 7.05 -4.56
C ARG A 116 12.19 8.35 -4.35
N ALA A 117 12.71 8.88 -5.45
CA ALA A 117 13.32 10.21 -5.48
C ALA A 117 12.36 11.26 -4.88
N ARG A 118 12.87 12.10 -4.00
CA ARG A 118 12.16 13.22 -3.40
C ARG A 118 12.05 14.37 -4.39
N SER A 119 10.88 14.99 -4.46
CA SER A 119 10.72 16.25 -5.21
C SER A 119 11.28 17.42 -4.41
N GLY A 120 11.58 18.54 -5.06
CA GLY A 120 12.04 19.75 -4.36
C GLY A 120 11.06 20.22 -3.30
N PHE A 121 9.75 20.11 -3.57
CA PHE A 121 8.73 20.37 -2.56
C PHE A 121 8.78 19.39 -1.38
N ASN A 122 9.08 18.10 -1.59
CA ASN A 122 9.22 17.17 -0.46
C ASN A 122 10.43 17.49 0.42
N ILE A 123 11.51 17.98 -0.18
CA ILE A 123 12.71 18.42 0.54
C ILE A 123 12.41 19.68 1.34
N PHE A 124 11.82 20.70 0.69
CA PHE A 124 11.30 21.89 1.35
C PHE A 124 10.35 21.55 2.51
N LEU A 125 9.41 20.62 2.30
CA LEU A 125 8.52 20.15 3.35
C LEU A 125 9.28 19.52 4.51
N SER A 126 10.26 18.65 4.26
CA SER A 126 11.02 18.01 5.35
C SER A 126 11.81 19.00 6.20
N GLU A 127 12.26 20.12 5.63
CA GLU A 127 13.01 21.16 6.35
C GLU A 127 12.08 22.12 7.12
N ASN A 128 10.92 22.43 6.55
CA ASN A 128 10.03 23.46 7.06
C ASN A 128 8.87 22.91 7.89
N PHE A 129 8.63 21.60 7.88
CA PHE A 129 7.63 20.94 8.71
C PHE A 129 8.20 20.72 10.13
N ARG A 130 8.22 21.78 10.94
CA ARG A 130 8.59 21.72 12.37
C ARG A 130 7.40 21.27 13.22
N GLU A 131 7.70 20.49 14.25
CA GLU A 131 6.72 19.96 15.19
C GLU A 131 6.37 21.03 16.24
N SER A 132 5.54 22.01 15.84
CA SER A 132 4.95 22.97 16.79
C SER A 132 3.56 22.52 17.25
N GLU A 133 3.24 22.69 18.52
CA GLU A 133 1.91 22.37 19.06
C GLU A 133 0.85 23.36 18.52
N GLY A 134 -0.37 22.88 18.25
CA GLY A 134 -1.55 23.73 18.04
C GLY A 134 -2.14 23.83 16.63
N ILE A 135 -1.46 23.38 15.57
CA ILE A 135 -2.04 23.34 14.20
C ILE A 135 -2.10 21.89 13.71
N SER A 136 -3.27 21.47 13.21
CA SER A 136 -3.43 20.16 12.55
C SER A 136 -2.39 19.97 11.43
N ALA A 137 -1.81 18.78 11.33
CA ALA A 137 -0.82 18.44 10.29
C ALA A 137 -1.31 18.75 8.86
N VAL A 138 -2.63 18.59 8.62
CA VAL A 138 -3.26 18.91 7.33
C VAL A 138 -3.23 20.42 7.06
N ALA A 139 -3.54 21.24 8.07
CA ALA A 139 -3.49 22.69 7.95
C ALA A 139 -2.05 23.20 7.78
N LYS A 140 -1.07 22.59 8.47
CA LYS A 140 0.35 22.88 8.26
C LYS A 140 0.79 22.58 6.83
N LEU A 141 0.43 21.41 6.31
CA LEU A 141 0.77 21.02 4.93
C LEU A 141 0.17 22.00 3.91
N LYS A 142 -1.07 22.43 4.12
CA LYS A 142 -1.71 23.44 3.27
C LYS A 142 -0.94 24.77 3.31
N LYS A 143 -0.60 25.27 4.50
CA LYS A 143 0.19 26.49 4.67
C LYS A 143 1.55 26.40 3.96
N LEU A 144 2.26 25.28 4.12
CA LEU A 144 3.55 25.05 3.47
C LEU A 144 3.43 24.92 1.95
N PHE A 145 2.34 24.37 1.45
CA PHE A 145 2.06 24.36 0.02
C PHE A 145 1.86 25.78 -0.51
N ASP A 146 1.08 26.60 0.20
CA ASP A 146 0.84 28.00 -0.18
C ASP A 146 2.13 28.83 -0.12
N THR A 147 2.99 28.61 0.87
CA THR A 147 4.30 29.28 0.92
C THR A 147 5.18 28.83 -0.24
N TRP A 148 5.25 27.53 -0.52
CA TRP A 148 5.99 27.02 -1.68
C TRP A 148 5.52 27.63 -2.99
N GLN A 149 4.21 27.80 -3.21
CA GLN A 149 3.71 28.43 -4.44
C GLN A 149 4.22 29.88 -4.58
N LYS A 150 4.24 30.64 -3.48
CA LYS A 150 4.69 32.04 -3.45
C LYS A 150 6.20 32.23 -3.56
N LEU A 151 7.01 31.21 -3.29
CA LEU A 151 8.47 31.31 -3.44
C LEU A 151 8.86 31.58 -4.89
N SER A 152 9.83 32.49 -5.07
CA SER A 152 10.39 32.80 -6.37
C SER A 152 11.17 31.61 -6.96
N THR A 153 11.43 31.66 -8.26
CA THR A 153 12.24 30.65 -8.94
C THR A 153 13.62 30.50 -8.32
N SER A 154 14.26 31.62 -7.92
CA SER A 154 15.58 31.62 -7.28
C SER A 154 15.55 30.97 -5.90
N GLN A 155 14.52 31.22 -5.10
CA GLN A 155 14.33 30.58 -3.79
C GLN A 155 14.03 29.08 -3.89
N LYS A 156 13.42 28.64 -5.00
CA LYS A 156 13.16 27.22 -5.28
C LYS A 156 14.40 26.48 -5.81
N GLN A 157 15.36 27.17 -6.42
CA GLN A 157 16.52 26.54 -7.08
C GLN A 157 17.28 25.55 -6.18
N PRO A 158 17.63 25.88 -4.92
CA PRO A 158 18.38 24.95 -4.07
C PRO A 158 17.63 23.62 -3.86
N TYR A 159 16.31 23.70 -3.63
CA TYR A 159 15.48 22.50 -3.47
C TYR A 159 15.33 21.69 -4.76
N LEU A 160 15.30 22.36 -5.92
CA LEU A 160 15.25 21.69 -7.21
C LEU A 160 16.57 20.98 -7.53
N GLN A 161 17.71 21.58 -7.18
CA GLN A 161 19.03 20.95 -7.31
C GLN A 161 19.13 19.72 -6.40
N LEU A 162 18.77 19.84 -5.13
CA LEU A 162 18.74 18.70 -4.19
C LEU A 162 17.80 17.56 -4.67
N ALA A 163 16.71 17.90 -5.37
CA ALA A 163 15.81 16.90 -5.93
C ALA A 163 16.43 16.15 -7.13
N GLU A 164 17.25 16.82 -7.94
CA GLU A 164 17.99 16.18 -9.02
C GLU A 164 19.10 15.26 -8.45
N ASP A 165 19.79 15.68 -7.39
CA ASP A 165 20.75 14.83 -6.69
C ASP A 165 20.07 13.59 -6.07
N ASP A 166 18.89 13.76 -5.45
CA ASP A 166 18.12 12.64 -4.88
C ASP A 166 17.59 11.69 -5.96
N LYS A 167 17.37 12.19 -7.19
CA LYS A 167 17.04 11.37 -8.36
C LYS A 167 18.24 10.54 -8.80
N VAL A 168 19.45 11.09 -8.82
CA VAL A 168 20.67 10.32 -9.10
C VAL A 168 20.87 9.23 -8.04
N ARG A 169 20.71 9.55 -6.75
CA ARG A 169 20.72 8.58 -5.64
C ARG A 169 19.72 7.45 -5.90
N TYR A 170 18.45 7.78 -6.15
CA TYR A 170 17.40 6.80 -6.40
C TYR A 170 17.71 5.90 -7.61
N GLU A 171 18.25 6.45 -8.69
CA GLU A 171 18.60 5.68 -9.88
C GLU A 171 19.72 4.68 -9.59
N ASN A 172 20.75 5.09 -8.86
CA ASN A 172 21.87 4.22 -8.48
C ASN A 172 21.40 3.11 -7.52
N GLU A 173 20.69 3.46 -6.45
CA GLU A 173 20.13 2.48 -5.51
C GLU A 173 19.21 1.48 -6.20
N MET A 174 18.37 1.95 -7.12
CA MET A 174 17.47 1.07 -7.86
C MET A 174 18.20 0.13 -8.81
N LYS A 175 19.29 0.56 -9.47
CA LYS A 175 20.10 -0.33 -10.31
C LYS A 175 20.68 -1.47 -9.48
N SER A 176 21.30 -1.15 -8.34
CA SER A 176 21.87 -2.15 -7.43
C SER A 176 20.79 -3.08 -6.86
N TRP A 177 19.63 -2.53 -6.48
CA TRP A 177 18.52 -3.32 -5.98
C TRP A 177 17.92 -4.25 -7.04
N GLU A 178 17.74 -3.78 -8.28
CA GLU A 178 17.24 -4.60 -9.39
C GLU A 178 18.22 -5.72 -9.73
N ALA A 179 19.52 -5.46 -9.76
CA ALA A 179 20.54 -6.50 -9.95
C ALA A 179 20.44 -7.57 -8.86
N LYS A 180 20.32 -7.17 -7.58
CA LYS A 180 20.11 -8.09 -6.46
C LYS A 180 18.81 -8.90 -6.60
N MET A 181 17.73 -8.31 -7.10
CA MET A 181 16.47 -9.06 -7.30
C MET A 181 16.60 -10.11 -8.40
N ILE A 182 17.36 -9.83 -9.47
CA ILE A 182 17.66 -10.81 -10.53
C ILE A 182 18.49 -11.96 -9.97
N GLU A 183 19.52 -11.67 -9.18
CA GLU A 183 20.35 -12.68 -8.52
C GLU A 183 19.53 -13.62 -7.61
N LEU A 184 18.54 -13.06 -6.91
CA LEU A 184 17.61 -13.82 -6.06
C LEU A 184 16.46 -14.51 -6.84
N GLY A 185 16.47 -14.48 -8.18
CA GLY A 185 15.45 -15.07 -9.04
C GLY A 185 14.08 -14.37 -9.00
N ARG A 186 14.03 -13.13 -8.50
CA ARG A 186 12.81 -12.31 -8.33
C ARG A 186 12.69 -11.25 -9.43
N GLU A 187 12.81 -11.68 -10.68
CA GLU A 187 12.71 -10.81 -11.85
C GLU A 187 11.33 -10.14 -11.99
N ASP A 188 10.29 -10.73 -11.38
CA ASP A 188 8.94 -10.17 -11.28
C ASP A 188 8.90 -8.77 -10.64
N LEU A 189 9.92 -8.43 -9.84
CA LEU A 189 10.01 -7.17 -9.11
C LEU A 189 10.81 -6.07 -9.82
N VAL A 190 11.47 -6.41 -10.93
CA VAL A 190 12.29 -5.49 -11.73
C VAL A 190 11.40 -4.62 -12.63
N ARG A 191 11.74 -3.33 -12.77
CA ARG A 191 10.96 -2.42 -13.62
C ARG A 191 11.11 -2.81 -15.09
N SER A 192 9.99 -3.10 -15.77
CA SER A 192 10.01 -3.32 -17.22
C SER A 192 10.42 -2.05 -17.99
N LYS A 193 11.34 -2.18 -18.96
CA LYS A 193 11.74 -1.08 -19.88
C LYS A 193 10.54 -0.41 -20.56
N LYS A 194 9.47 -1.15 -20.88
CA LYS A 194 8.24 -0.61 -21.49
C LYS A 194 7.48 0.37 -20.57
N GLN A 195 7.64 0.27 -19.25
CA GLN A 195 7.00 1.20 -18.29
C GLN A 195 7.72 2.55 -18.17
N ARG A 196 9.03 2.63 -18.44
CA ARG A 196 9.78 3.91 -18.42
C ARG A 196 9.38 4.82 -19.58
N LEU A 197 9.06 4.25 -20.74
CA LEU A 197 8.67 5.01 -21.94
C LEU A 197 7.28 5.65 -21.82
N LYS A 198 6.33 5.02 -21.10
CA LYS A 198 4.97 5.57 -20.90
C LYS A 198 4.86 6.72 -19.89
N LYS A 199 5.90 6.99 -19.09
CA LYS A 199 5.89 8.00 -18.03
C LYS A 199 6.63 9.30 -18.37
N LYS A 200 7.23 9.43 -19.56
CA LYS A 200 7.72 10.73 -20.01
C LYS A 200 6.50 11.63 -20.29
N PRO A 201 6.38 12.82 -19.68
CA PRO A 201 5.31 13.76 -20.00
C PRO A 201 5.44 14.18 -21.46
N ALA A 202 4.30 14.29 -22.16
CA ALA A 202 4.21 14.71 -23.56
C ALA A 202 4.71 16.17 -23.81
N GLU A 203 5.10 16.91 -22.78
CA GLU A 203 5.67 18.27 -22.91
C GLU A 203 7.09 18.28 -23.49
N THR A 204 7.92 17.26 -23.23
CA THR A 204 9.30 17.25 -23.75
C THR A 204 9.36 16.94 -25.26
N ALA A 205 8.28 16.42 -25.85
CA ALA A 205 8.21 16.17 -27.29
C ALA A 205 7.88 17.45 -28.09
N LYS A 206 7.05 18.36 -27.53
CA LYS A 206 6.69 19.61 -28.21
C LYS A 206 7.85 20.61 -28.29
N GLN A 207 8.76 20.63 -27.31
CA GLN A 207 9.94 21.51 -27.35
C GLN A 207 11.03 21.00 -28.31
N ALA A 208 11.08 19.70 -28.59
CA ALA A 208 12.02 19.12 -29.55
C ALA A 208 11.60 19.35 -31.02
N GLU A 209 10.29 19.45 -31.29
CA GLU A 209 9.79 19.81 -32.63
C GLU A 209 9.92 21.31 -32.93
N THR A 210 9.68 22.19 -31.95
CA THR A 210 9.86 23.64 -32.16
C THR A 210 11.33 24.05 -32.31
N ALA A 211 12.26 23.33 -31.67
CA ALA A 211 13.70 23.57 -31.85
C ALA A 211 14.24 23.07 -33.20
N LYS A 212 13.56 22.11 -33.85
CA LYS A 212 13.95 21.62 -35.19
C LYS A 212 13.40 22.49 -36.32
N ALA A 213 12.32 23.24 -36.09
CA ALA A 213 11.75 24.18 -37.04
C ALA A 213 12.52 25.52 -37.13
N SER A 214 13.32 25.88 -36.12
CA SER A 214 14.08 27.15 -36.11
C SER A 214 15.50 27.06 -36.70
N SER A 215 15.96 25.87 -37.13
CA SER A 215 17.32 25.65 -37.67
C SER A 215 17.37 25.48 -39.20
N GLY A 216 16.26 25.67 -39.92
CA GLY A 216 16.18 25.45 -41.37
C GLY A 216 15.96 26.75 -42.15
N GLY A 217 16.94 27.65 -42.19
CA GLY A 217 16.76 28.91 -42.93
C GLY A 217 18.02 29.76 -43.08
N ASN A 218 19.02 29.27 -43.82
CA ASN A 218 19.86 30.14 -44.66
C ASN A 218 20.71 29.31 -45.64
N LYS A 219 20.23 29.19 -46.88
CA LYS A 219 21.10 29.00 -48.06
C LYS A 219 20.75 30.10 -49.05
N ALA A 220 21.52 31.19 -49.00
CA ALA A 220 21.48 32.24 -50.00
C ALA A 220 21.90 31.65 -51.36
N LYS A 221 21.08 31.91 -52.38
CA LYS A 221 21.33 31.60 -53.79
C LYS A 221 22.48 32.47 -54.29
N LEU A 222 23.58 31.82 -54.69
CA LEU A 222 24.52 32.38 -55.65
C LEU A 222 23.93 32.16 -57.05
N LYS A 223 23.54 33.23 -57.75
CA LYS A 223 23.24 33.17 -59.19
C LYS A 223 24.06 34.22 -59.91
N LYS A 224 24.89 33.73 -60.83
CA LYS A 224 25.61 34.43 -61.90
C LYS A 224 24.73 35.44 -62.63
N SER A 225 25.33 36.55 -63.03
CA SER A 225 25.03 37.25 -64.29
C SER A 225 26.33 37.81 -64.86
N GLU A 226 26.59 37.45 -66.11
CA GLU A 226 27.59 37.98 -67.02
C GLU A 226 27.26 39.43 -67.38
N GLU A 227 28.28 40.31 -67.40
CA GLU A 227 28.76 41.07 -68.57
C GLU A 227 30.15 41.65 -68.25
#